data_AF-A0A7I7WNT9-F1
#
_entry.id   AF-A0A7I7WNT9-F1
#
_cell.length_a   1.000
_cell.length_b   1.000
_cell.length_c   1.000
_cell.angle_alpha   90.00
_cell.angle_beta   90.00
_cell.angle_gamma   90.00
#
_symmetry.space_group_name_H-M   'P 1'
#
loop_
_entity.id
_entity.type
_entity.pdbx_description
1 polymer ?
#
loop_
_entity_poly.entity_id
_entity_poly.type
_entity_poly.pdbx_seq_one_letter_code
_entity_poly.pdbx_strand_id
1 'polypeptide(L)'
;MAGLLWLAHVWWKVPPDFGEHRRTGLWFWTHLAVDHPVFPPYSWLVEHLVLPNFTPFGWLVLVLETLLPVLLLTGTAVRLAALIGIGQSVAIGLSVAQAPNEWPWAYAMMIGIHLVLLLAPSAQYAAVDAVRAARAGGDAAPIARRLLAGWGVVLALIGIVAAVKSLGDNFVAPRGRGVGYPPLQLFLGDYNMLAAVLLLAVAVLMLAAAVVRARPLAMIAATIAAAAALSIYLQLGRTEVWLGGNPSTAAVFICATVIALGARPLRVSS
;
A
#
# COMPACT_ATOMS: atom_id res chain seq x y z
N MET A 1 -0.23 6.05 10.70
CA MET A 1 -1.70 5.90 10.72
C MET A 1 -2.33 6.16 9.35
N ALA A 2 -2.17 7.35 8.75
CA ALA A 2 -2.70 7.65 7.41
C ALA A 2 -2.37 6.57 6.35
N GLY A 3 -1.12 6.09 6.31
CA GLY A 3 -0.73 5.01 5.41
C GLY A 3 -1.46 3.69 5.65
N LEU A 4 -1.84 3.36 6.89
CA LEU A 4 -2.63 2.15 7.20
C LEU A 4 -4.08 2.29 6.74
N LEU A 5 -4.66 3.49 6.82
CA LEU A 5 -6.01 3.76 6.32
C LEU A 5 -6.09 3.51 4.81
N TRP A 6 -5.12 4.02 4.05
CA TRP A 6 -5.04 3.76 2.62
C TRP A 6 -4.74 2.31 2.29
N LEU A 7 -3.87 1.66 3.07
CA LEU A 7 -3.57 0.24 2.89
C LEU A 7 -4.82 -0.64 3.09
N ALA A 8 -5.69 -0.26 4.03
CA ALA A 8 -6.99 -0.90 4.24
C ALA A 8 -8.03 -0.55 3.16
N HIS A 9 -7.76 0.43 2.30
CA HIS A 9 -8.67 0.81 1.22
C HIS A 9 -8.37 0.06 -0.08
N VAL A 10 -7.11 -0.29 -0.36
CA VAL A 10 -6.72 -0.81 -1.68
C VAL A 10 -7.22 -2.23 -1.99
N TRP A 11 -7.45 -3.06 -0.96
CA TRP A 11 -7.67 -4.51 -1.14
C TRP A 11 -8.90 -4.88 -1.99
N TRP A 12 -9.95 -4.05 -2.01
CA TRP A 12 -11.20 -4.35 -2.69
C TRP A 12 -11.24 -3.87 -4.16
N LYS A 13 -10.15 -3.28 -4.67
CA LYS A 13 -10.03 -2.86 -6.07
C LYS A 13 -9.54 -4.04 -6.91
N VAL A 14 -10.46 -4.94 -7.20
CA VAL A 14 -10.14 -6.23 -7.82
C VAL A 14 -10.26 -6.14 -9.36
N PRO A 15 -9.15 -6.28 -10.11
CA PRO A 15 -9.18 -6.37 -11.58
C PRO A 15 -9.80 -7.71 -12.06
N PRO A 16 -10.14 -7.86 -13.36
CA PRO A 16 -9.85 -6.93 -14.46
C PRO A 16 -10.89 -5.83 -14.69
N ASP A 17 -12.15 -6.04 -14.30
CA ASP A 17 -13.27 -5.15 -14.62
C ASP A 17 -13.68 -4.24 -13.44
N PHE A 18 -13.05 -4.38 -12.28
CA PHE A 18 -13.28 -3.57 -11.08
C PHE A 18 -14.75 -3.51 -10.64
N GLY A 19 -15.52 -4.55 -10.96
CA GLY A 19 -16.93 -4.70 -10.60
C GLY A 19 -17.92 -4.17 -11.64
N GLU A 20 -17.48 -3.76 -12.82
CA GLU A 20 -18.32 -3.24 -13.91
C GLU A 20 -19.43 -4.21 -14.32
N HIS A 21 -19.13 -5.48 -14.63
CA HIS A 21 -20.15 -6.44 -15.09
C HIS A 21 -21.19 -6.75 -14.03
N ARG A 22 -20.79 -6.72 -12.76
CA ARG A 22 -21.65 -7.05 -11.61
C ARG A 22 -22.28 -5.81 -10.97
N ARG A 23 -21.97 -4.61 -11.45
CA ARG A 23 -22.36 -3.33 -10.84
C ARG A 23 -22.04 -3.24 -9.35
N THR A 24 -20.82 -3.65 -9.00
CA THR A 24 -20.30 -3.65 -7.62
C THR A 24 -18.91 -3.01 -7.58
N GLY A 25 -18.25 -3.04 -6.43
CA GLY A 25 -16.85 -2.64 -6.33
C GLY A 25 -16.61 -1.20 -6.75
N LEU A 26 -15.48 -0.92 -7.39
CA LEU A 26 -15.07 0.45 -7.71
C LEU A 26 -16.04 1.09 -8.69
N TRP A 27 -16.61 0.28 -9.59
CA TRP A 27 -17.57 0.75 -10.58
C TRP A 27 -18.80 1.35 -9.92
N PHE A 28 -19.37 0.62 -8.95
CA PHE A 28 -20.53 1.09 -8.18
C PHE A 28 -20.26 2.43 -7.51
N TRP A 29 -19.16 2.54 -6.76
CA TRP A 29 -18.80 3.77 -6.05
C TRP A 29 -18.51 4.95 -6.98
N THR A 30 -17.96 4.67 -8.17
CA THR A 30 -17.71 5.70 -9.18
C THR A 30 -19.02 6.20 -9.80
N HIS A 31 -20.01 5.32 -9.95
CA HIS A 31 -21.32 5.67 -10.51
C HIS A 31 -22.13 6.61 -9.60
N LEU A 32 -21.93 6.51 -8.28
CA LEU A 32 -22.59 7.41 -7.31
C LEU A 32 -22.29 8.89 -7.56
N ALA A 33 -21.16 9.22 -8.18
CA ALA A 33 -20.84 10.60 -8.57
C ALA A 33 -21.85 11.17 -9.60
N VAL A 34 -22.48 10.30 -10.38
CA VAL A 34 -23.47 10.65 -11.41
C VAL A 34 -24.89 10.53 -10.84
N ASP A 35 -25.16 9.47 -10.06
CA ASP A 35 -26.48 9.24 -9.44
C ASP A 35 -26.81 10.28 -8.36
N HIS A 36 -25.79 10.74 -7.62
CA HIS A 36 -25.90 11.68 -6.51
C HIS A 36 -24.90 12.84 -6.69
N PRO A 37 -25.12 13.70 -7.69
CA PRO A 37 -24.14 14.70 -8.09
C PRO A 37 -23.95 15.77 -7.01
N VAL A 38 -22.73 15.88 -6.50
CA VAL A 38 -22.32 16.95 -5.55
C VAL A 38 -22.00 18.24 -6.30
N PHE A 39 -21.28 18.11 -7.42
CA PHE A 39 -20.78 19.21 -8.23
C PHE A 39 -20.94 18.84 -9.72
N PRO A 40 -21.79 19.55 -10.49
CA PRO A 40 -22.11 19.14 -11.86
C PRO A 40 -20.90 18.96 -12.79
N PRO A 41 -19.87 19.84 -12.78
CA PRO A 41 -18.69 19.64 -13.62
C PRO A 41 -17.91 18.35 -13.31
N TYR A 42 -17.87 17.94 -12.02
CA TYR A 42 -17.23 16.69 -11.63
C TYR A 42 -18.04 15.49 -12.14
N SER A 43 -19.36 15.54 -11.98
CA SER A 43 -20.28 14.49 -12.44
C SER A 43 -20.21 14.31 -13.96
N TRP A 44 -20.17 15.43 -14.70
CA TRP A 44 -19.97 15.43 -16.15
C TRP A 44 -18.65 14.75 -16.55
N LEU A 45 -17.55 15.08 -15.86
CA LEU A 45 -16.24 14.46 -16.11
C LEU A 45 -16.29 12.96 -15.82
N VAL A 46 -16.94 12.55 -14.73
CA VAL A 46 -17.09 11.12 -14.41
C VAL A 46 -17.91 10.42 -15.50
N GLU A 47 -19.05 10.97 -15.88
CA GLU A 47 -19.94 10.40 -16.89
C GLU A 47 -19.32 10.28 -18.28
N HIS A 48 -18.58 11.31 -18.73
CA HIS A 48 -18.12 11.40 -20.13
C HIS A 48 -16.67 10.96 -20.33
N LEU A 49 -15.84 10.97 -19.29
CA LEU A 49 -14.42 10.61 -19.39
C LEU A 49 -14.09 9.35 -18.60
N VAL A 50 -14.57 9.24 -17.36
CA VAL A 50 -14.20 8.14 -16.46
C VAL A 50 -14.98 6.87 -16.79
N LEU A 51 -16.31 6.91 -16.78
CA LEU A 51 -17.15 5.74 -17.01
C LEU A 51 -16.95 5.11 -18.40
N PRO A 52 -16.78 5.86 -19.50
CA PRO A 52 -16.51 5.25 -20.81
C PRO A 52 -15.12 4.62 -20.90
N ASN A 53 -14.18 5.04 -20.04
CA ASN A 53 -12.80 4.52 -19.98
C ASN A 53 -12.54 3.85 -18.62
N PHE A 54 -13.53 3.11 -18.11
CA PHE A 54 -13.53 2.67 -16.72
C PHE A 54 -12.40 1.70 -16.37
N THR A 55 -12.09 0.74 -17.24
CA THR A 55 -11.01 -0.23 -17.00
C THR A 55 -9.63 0.46 -16.85
N PRO A 56 -9.18 1.33 -17.78
CA PRO A 56 -7.98 2.14 -17.58
C PRO A 56 -8.00 2.99 -16.29
N PHE A 57 -9.14 3.59 -15.96
CA PHE A 57 -9.32 4.35 -14.72
C PHE A 57 -9.15 3.46 -13.48
N GLY A 58 -9.74 2.27 -13.45
CA GLY A 58 -9.61 1.32 -12.35
C GLY A 58 -8.16 0.91 -12.08
N TRP A 59 -7.37 0.68 -13.15
CA TRP A 59 -5.93 0.43 -13.02
C TRP A 59 -5.17 1.64 -12.48
N LEU A 60 -5.51 2.86 -12.95
CA LEU A 60 -4.93 4.09 -12.42
C LEU A 60 -5.21 4.24 -10.92
N VAL A 61 -6.46 4.04 -10.49
CA VAL A 61 -6.86 4.08 -9.08
C VAL A 61 -6.09 3.03 -8.28
N LEU A 62 -6.02 1.78 -8.76
CA LEU A 62 -5.28 0.71 -8.09
C LEU A 62 -3.80 1.06 -7.90
N VAL A 63 -3.15 1.63 -8.92
CA VAL A 63 -1.75 2.08 -8.84
C VAL A 63 -1.60 3.21 -7.82
N LEU A 64 -2.45 4.24 -7.87
CA LEU A 64 -2.38 5.38 -6.96
C LEU A 64 -2.67 4.97 -5.51
N GLU A 65 -3.70 4.16 -5.28
CA GLU A 65 -4.06 3.64 -3.96
C GLU A 65 -3.08 2.60 -3.42
N THR A 66 -2.22 2.02 -4.27
CA THR A 66 -1.08 1.20 -3.83
C THR A 66 0.12 2.06 -3.49
N LEU A 67 0.41 3.05 -4.34
CA LEU A 67 1.55 3.94 -4.18
C LEU A 67 1.42 4.78 -2.92
N LEU A 68 0.23 5.31 -2.66
CA LEU A 68 -0.05 6.19 -1.54
C LEU A 68 0.30 5.58 -0.16
N PRO A 69 -0.20 4.39 0.22
CA PRO A 69 0.20 3.76 1.47
C PRO A 69 1.69 3.39 1.48
N VAL A 70 2.28 2.97 0.35
CA VAL A 70 3.72 2.70 0.27
C VAL A 70 4.54 3.94 0.62
N LEU A 71 4.24 5.07 0.00
CA LEU A 71 4.94 6.33 0.27
C LEU A 71 4.77 6.77 1.74
N LEU A 72 3.55 6.69 2.27
CA LEU A 72 3.23 7.10 3.63
C LEU A 72 3.83 6.18 4.71
N LEU A 73 3.76 4.86 4.52
CA LEU A 73 4.27 3.88 5.49
C LEU A 73 5.79 3.88 5.52
N THR A 74 6.44 4.00 4.36
CA THR A 74 7.91 4.03 4.29
C THR A 74 8.51 5.41 4.59
N GLY A 75 7.68 6.44 4.68
CA GLY A 75 8.12 7.83 4.81
C GLY A 75 8.94 8.30 3.61
N THR A 76 8.51 7.92 2.39
CA THR A 76 9.16 8.28 1.13
C THR A 76 8.32 9.31 0.40
N ALA A 77 8.89 10.47 0.07
CA ALA A 77 8.19 11.56 -0.61
C ALA A 77 6.84 11.93 0.04
N VAL A 78 6.82 12.06 1.37
CA VAL A 78 5.57 12.22 2.16
C VAL A 78 4.72 13.41 1.71
N ARG A 79 5.34 14.51 1.27
CA ARG A 79 4.61 15.67 0.74
C ARG A 79 3.90 15.37 -0.58
N LEU A 80 4.53 14.62 -1.47
CA LEU A 80 3.88 14.15 -2.71
C LEU A 80 2.73 13.20 -2.37
N ALA A 81 2.96 12.27 -1.44
CA ALA A 81 1.92 11.39 -0.94
C ALA A 81 0.74 12.17 -0.35
N ALA A 82 1.01 13.25 0.39
CA ALA A 82 -0.02 14.13 0.92
C ALA A 82 -0.85 14.80 -0.19
N LEU A 83 -0.22 15.31 -1.23
CA LEU A 83 -0.93 15.90 -2.37
C LEU A 83 -1.80 14.88 -3.11
N ILE A 84 -1.28 13.68 -3.35
CA ILE A 84 -2.04 12.57 -3.95
C ILE A 84 -3.22 12.20 -3.04
N GLY A 85 -3.00 12.08 -1.74
CA GLY A 85 -4.03 11.75 -0.76
C GLY A 85 -5.13 12.81 -0.66
N ILE A 86 -4.80 14.10 -0.75
CA ILE A 86 -5.78 15.17 -0.87
C ILE A 86 -6.61 14.99 -2.14
N GLY A 87 -5.95 14.84 -3.29
CA GLY A 87 -6.64 14.66 -4.57
C GLY A 87 -7.59 13.46 -4.59
N GLN A 88 -7.13 12.30 -4.09
CA GLN A 88 -7.96 11.09 -3.97
C GLN A 88 -9.11 11.29 -2.97
N SER A 89 -8.87 11.91 -1.82
CA SER A 89 -9.92 12.16 -0.81
C SER A 89 -10.99 13.12 -1.35
N VAL A 90 -10.60 14.13 -2.12
CA VAL A 90 -11.54 15.03 -2.81
C VAL A 90 -12.34 14.27 -3.86
N ALA A 91 -11.69 13.46 -4.70
CA ALA A 91 -12.40 12.68 -5.71
C ALA A 91 -13.42 11.72 -5.09
N ILE A 92 -13.02 10.93 -4.09
CA ILE A 92 -13.92 10.00 -3.40
C ILE A 92 -15.05 10.78 -2.71
N GLY A 93 -14.71 11.87 -1.97
CA GLY A 93 -15.70 12.71 -1.32
C GLY A 93 -16.73 13.28 -2.29
N LEU A 94 -16.30 13.75 -3.47
CA LEU A 94 -17.22 14.23 -4.51
C LEU A 94 -18.05 13.11 -5.14
N SER A 95 -17.60 11.86 -5.11
CA SER A 95 -18.40 10.72 -5.60
C SER A 95 -19.52 10.32 -4.64
N VAL A 96 -19.34 10.52 -3.32
CA VAL A 96 -20.24 9.92 -2.33
C VAL A 96 -20.86 10.90 -1.34
N ALA A 97 -20.50 12.19 -1.35
CA ALA A 97 -20.97 13.11 -0.31
C ALA A 97 -22.50 13.32 -0.26
N GLN A 98 -23.20 13.08 -1.38
CA GLN A 98 -24.67 13.11 -1.44
C GLN A 98 -25.30 11.72 -1.54
N ALA A 99 -24.48 10.66 -1.49
CA ALA A 99 -24.96 9.29 -1.54
C ALA A 99 -25.63 8.88 -0.22
N PRO A 100 -26.70 8.08 -0.25
CA PRO A 100 -27.38 7.64 0.95
C PRO A 100 -26.48 6.73 1.81
N ASN A 101 -26.58 6.86 3.13
CA ASN A 101 -25.84 6.06 4.13
C ASN A 101 -24.32 6.27 4.15
N GLU A 102 -23.81 7.29 3.47
CA GLU A 102 -22.39 7.64 3.49
C GLU A 102 -22.08 8.71 4.54
N TRP A 103 -20.81 8.79 4.94
CA TRP A 103 -20.33 9.76 5.94
C TRP A 103 -19.32 10.73 5.32
N PRO A 104 -19.76 11.88 4.79
CA PRO A 104 -18.89 12.81 4.04
C PRO A 104 -17.72 13.36 4.87
N TRP A 105 -17.89 13.49 6.18
CA TRP A 105 -16.85 14.01 7.08
C TRP A 105 -15.64 13.10 7.17
N ALA A 106 -15.77 11.79 6.89
CA ALA A 106 -14.61 10.90 6.79
C ALA A 106 -13.59 11.42 5.76
N TYR A 107 -14.06 11.92 4.62
CA TYR A 107 -13.21 12.46 3.57
C TYR A 107 -12.63 13.83 3.92
N ALA A 108 -13.39 14.68 4.62
CA ALA A 108 -12.86 15.94 5.16
C ALA A 108 -11.74 15.68 6.18
N MET A 109 -11.90 14.69 7.05
CA MET A 109 -10.85 14.26 7.98
C MET A 109 -9.64 13.67 7.25
N MET A 110 -9.87 12.89 6.20
CA MET A 110 -8.81 12.39 5.32
C MET A 110 -8.06 13.54 4.65
N ILE A 111 -8.74 14.57 4.14
CA ILE A 111 -8.06 15.78 3.63
C ILE A 111 -7.25 16.44 4.75
N GLY A 112 -7.84 16.61 5.93
CA GLY A 112 -7.20 17.22 7.10
C GLY A 112 -5.90 16.52 7.52
N ILE A 113 -5.88 15.18 7.61
CA ILE A 113 -4.66 14.45 7.95
C ILE A 113 -3.56 14.63 6.89
N HIS A 114 -3.92 14.71 5.60
CA HIS A 114 -2.92 14.97 4.56
C HIS A 114 -2.44 16.43 4.57
N LEU A 115 -3.29 17.40 4.90
CA LEU A 115 -2.85 18.80 5.11
C LEU A 115 -1.83 18.89 6.23
N VAL A 116 -2.04 18.18 7.34
CA VAL A 116 -1.03 18.08 8.42
C VAL A 116 0.25 17.45 7.89
N LEU A 117 0.19 16.35 7.13
CA LEU A 117 1.38 15.70 6.58
C LEU A 117 2.14 16.58 5.57
N LEU A 118 1.42 17.44 4.83
CA LEU A 118 1.98 18.37 3.84
C LEU A 118 2.73 19.52 4.51
N LEU A 119 2.14 20.08 5.57
CA LEU A 119 2.60 21.31 6.23
C LEU A 119 3.56 21.04 7.40
N ALA A 120 3.37 19.93 8.12
CA ALA A 120 4.19 19.56 9.28
C ALA A 120 5.44 18.78 8.85
N PRO A 121 6.51 18.78 9.68
CA PRO A 121 7.71 17.99 9.45
C PRO A 121 7.46 16.50 9.77
N SER A 122 6.70 15.82 8.91
CA SER A 122 6.17 14.48 9.14
C SER A 122 7.13 13.32 8.78
N ALA A 123 8.23 13.60 8.10
CA ALA A 123 9.16 12.59 7.55
C ALA A 123 10.52 12.53 8.29
N GLN A 124 10.58 13.00 9.54
CA GLN A 124 11.84 13.13 10.29
C GLN A 124 12.32 11.84 10.97
N TYR A 125 11.41 10.89 11.25
CA TYR A 125 11.71 9.69 12.02
C TYR A 125 11.25 8.44 11.29
N ALA A 126 12.07 7.38 11.35
CA ALA A 126 11.75 6.07 10.76
C ALA A 126 11.25 6.18 9.29
N ALA A 127 11.89 7.03 8.50
CA ALA A 127 11.49 7.37 7.14
C ALA A 127 12.67 7.28 6.16
N VAL A 128 12.41 6.88 4.91
CA VAL A 128 13.41 6.93 3.84
C VAL A 128 13.87 8.37 3.58
N ASP A 129 12.97 9.35 3.67
CA ASP A 129 13.33 10.75 3.50
C ASP A 129 14.26 11.25 4.63
N ALA A 130 14.10 10.77 5.86
CA ALA A 130 15.05 11.06 6.95
C ALA A 130 16.46 10.52 6.64
N VAL A 131 16.55 9.31 6.07
CA VAL A 131 17.84 8.75 5.63
C VAL A 131 18.45 9.60 4.52
N ARG A 132 17.63 10.06 3.55
CA ARG A 132 18.10 10.94 2.46
C ARG A 132 18.61 12.28 2.99
N ALA A 133 17.88 12.89 3.92
CA ALA A 133 18.28 14.16 4.54
C ALA A 133 19.59 14.00 5.33
N ALA A 134 19.72 12.95 6.14
CA ALA A 134 20.93 12.70 6.91
C ALA A 134 22.16 12.38 6.05
N ARG A 135 21.98 11.92 4.81
CA ARG A 135 23.13 11.72 3.89
C ARG A 135 23.79 13.03 3.52
N ALA A 136 23.00 14.09 3.34
CA ALA A 136 23.55 15.41 3.06
C ALA A 136 24.41 15.93 4.23
N GLY A 137 24.13 15.49 5.46
CA GLY A 137 24.88 15.85 6.66
C GLY A 137 25.92 14.82 7.14
N GLY A 138 26.14 13.72 6.41
CA GLY A 138 27.18 12.73 6.72
C GLY A 138 26.82 11.60 7.70
N ASP A 139 25.65 11.63 8.35
CA ASP A 139 25.34 10.75 9.50
C ASP A 139 24.18 9.77 9.23
N ALA A 140 23.99 9.37 7.98
CA ALA A 140 22.84 8.54 7.55
C ALA A 140 22.90 7.07 7.97
N ALA A 141 24.08 6.51 8.23
CA ALA A 141 24.24 5.07 8.41
C ALA A 141 23.49 4.50 9.64
N PRO A 142 23.52 5.14 10.83
CA PRO A 142 22.73 4.69 11.97
C PRO A 142 21.22 4.73 11.70
N ILE A 143 20.73 5.79 11.03
CA ILE A 143 19.31 5.95 10.70
C ILE A 143 18.86 4.89 9.70
N ALA A 144 19.65 4.67 8.64
CA ALA A 144 19.39 3.64 7.65
C ALA A 144 19.28 2.24 8.28
N ARG A 145 20.21 1.89 9.20
CA ARG A 145 20.17 0.60 9.89
C ARG A 145 18.95 0.45 10.79
N ARG A 146 18.61 1.47 11.57
CA ARG A 146 17.42 1.46 12.45
C ARG A 146 16.14 1.32 11.64
N LEU A 147 16.04 2.03 10.52
CA LEU A 147 14.92 1.94 9.60
C LEU A 147 14.78 0.52 9.03
N LEU A 148 15.89 -0.03 8.52
CA LEU A 148 15.92 -1.37 7.93
C LEU A 148 15.58 -2.45 8.94
N ALA A 149 16.17 -2.38 10.15
CA ALA A 149 15.90 -3.33 11.22
C ALA A 149 14.46 -3.22 11.74
N GLY A 150 13.96 -2.00 11.96
CA GLY A 150 12.58 -1.76 12.40
C GLY A 150 11.56 -2.35 11.43
N TRP A 151 11.74 -2.13 10.12
CA TRP A 151 10.91 -2.77 9.11
C TRP A 151 11.10 -4.28 9.06
N GLY A 152 12.32 -4.79 9.20
CA GLY A 152 12.56 -6.23 9.31
C GLY A 152 11.76 -6.87 10.45
N VAL A 153 11.69 -6.23 11.62
CA VAL A 153 10.84 -6.69 12.74
C VAL A 153 9.36 -6.65 12.39
N VAL A 154 8.87 -5.55 11.80
CA VAL A 154 7.47 -5.43 11.38
C VAL A 154 7.07 -6.53 10.39
N LEU A 155 7.89 -6.77 9.36
CA LEU A 155 7.65 -7.81 8.38
C LEU A 155 7.70 -9.21 9.00
N ALA A 156 8.60 -9.45 9.96
CA ALA A 156 8.64 -10.71 10.69
C ALA A 156 7.35 -10.95 11.47
N LEU A 157 6.83 -9.93 12.17
CA LEU A 157 5.56 -10.04 12.90
C LEU A 157 4.38 -10.33 11.96
N ILE A 158 4.29 -9.61 10.84
CA ILE A 158 3.26 -9.86 9.81
C ILE A 158 3.39 -11.29 9.27
N GLY A 159 4.61 -11.72 8.94
CA GLY A 159 4.89 -13.05 8.41
C GLY A 159 4.54 -14.17 9.38
N ILE A 160 4.83 -14.00 10.68
CA ILE A 160 4.48 -14.97 11.73
C ILE A 160 2.96 -15.08 11.85
N VAL A 161 2.25 -13.95 11.96
CA VAL A 161 0.79 -13.94 12.06
C VAL A 161 0.16 -14.57 10.81
N ALA A 162 0.68 -14.24 9.63
CA ALA A 162 0.26 -14.82 8.35
C ALA A 162 0.48 -16.34 8.30
N ALA A 163 1.65 -16.82 8.75
CA ALA A 163 1.97 -18.24 8.79
C ALA A 163 1.05 -18.99 9.77
N VAL A 164 0.85 -18.45 10.98
CA VAL A 164 -0.06 -19.00 11.99
C VAL A 164 -1.49 -19.08 11.45
N LYS A 165 -1.99 -18.01 10.82
CA LYS A 165 -3.30 -18.02 10.16
C LYS A 165 -3.39 -19.05 9.05
N SER A 166 -2.27 -19.46 8.45
CA SER A 166 -2.21 -20.42 7.33
C SER A 166 -1.93 -21.85 7.78
N LEU A 167 -1.80 -22.11 9.08
CA LEU A 167 -1.60 -23.47 9.59
C LEU A 167 -2.85 -24.32 9.32
N GLY A 168 -2.65 -25.52 8.77
CA GLY A 168 -3.72 -26.44 8.38
C GLY A 168 -4.21 -26.26 6.94
N ASP A 169 -3.85 -25.16 6.26
CA ASP A 169 -4.12 -24.99 4.83
C ASP A 169 -3.05 -25.67 3.97
N ASN A 170 -3.39 -25.98 2.71
CA ASN A 170 -2.39 -26.31 1.70
C ASN A 170 -1.38 -25.17 1.56
N PHE A 171 -0.10 -25.49 1.31
CA PHE A 171 0.99 -24.52 1.29
C PHE A 171 0.77 -23.35 0.31
N VAL A 172 0.11 -23.63 -0.81
CA VAL A 172 -0.24 -22.66 -1.86
C VAL A 172 -1.74 -22.39 -1.94
N ALA A 173 -2.50 -22.65 -0.86
CA ALA A 173 -3.94 -22.42 -0.83
C ALA A 173 -4.26 -20.98 -1.29
N PRO A 174 -5.24 -20.79 -2.19
CA PRO A 174 -5.64 -19.45 -2.62
C PRO A 174 -6.17 -18.64 -1.42
N ARG A 175 -5.60 -17.45 -1.19
CA ARG A 175 -6.07 -16.48 -0.19
C ARG A 175 -6.13 -15.07 -0.79
N GLY A 176 -7.05 -14.25 -0.29
CA GLY A 176 -7.29 -12.87 -0.77
C GLY A 176 -8.54 -12.67 -1.65
N ARG A 177 -9.55 -13.56 -1.56
CA ARG A 177 -10.80 -13.49 -2.35
C ARG A 177 -12.00 -12.82 -1.65
N GLY A 178 -11.79 -12.18 -0.51
CA GLY A 178 -12.90 -11.58 0.24
C GLY A 178 -13.64 -10.52 -0.57
N VAL A 179 -14.96 -10.45 -0.41
CA VAL A 179 -15.78 -9.27 -0.74
C VAL A 179 -16.60 -8.99 0.51
N GLY A 180 -16.54 -7.75 1.01
CA GLY A 180 -17.18 -7.32 2.26
C GLY A 180 -16.19 -7.02 3.40
N TYR A 181 -16.57 -6.13 4.32
CA TYR A 181 -15.73 -5.73 5.45
C TYR A 181 -15.63 -6.86 6.49
N PRO A 182 -14.48 -7.53 6.67
CA PRO A 182 -14.27 -8.32 7.88
C PRO A 182 -14.21 -7.39 9.11
N PRO A 183 -14.79 -7.77 10.26
CA PRO A 183 -14.81 -6.92 11.44
C PRO A 183 -13.39 -6.68 11.98
N LEU A 184 -13.04 -5.39 12.20
CA LEU A 184 -11.89 -4.92 12.99
C LEU A 184 -10.55 -5.64 12.73
N GLN A 185 -10.18 -5.83 11.45
CA GLN A 185 -8.86 -6.36 11.10
C GLN A 185 -7.91 -5.22 10.67
N LEU A 186 -6.69 -5.22 11.19
CA LEU A 186 -5.57 -4.50 10.58
C LEU A 186 -5.29 -5.17 9.22
N PHE A 187 -5.71 -4.52 8.13
CA PHE A 187 -5.49 -4.99 6.75
C PHE A 187 -4.02 -4.82 6.36
N LEU A 188 -3.18 -5.73 6.83
CA LEU A 188 -1.77 -5.82 6.44
C LEU A 188 -1.56 -6.81 5.29
N GLY A 189 -2.63 -7.13 4.55
CA GLY A 189 -2.64 -8.12 3.47
C GLY A 189 -3.16 -9.48 3.92
N ASP A 190 -3.58 -10.28 2.94
CA ASP A 190 -3.86 -11.71 3.09
C ASP A 190 -2.70 -12.50 2.51
N TYR A 191 -2.27 -13.56 3.18
CA TYR A 191 -1.11 -14.35 2.79
C TYR A 191 -1.47 -15.82 2.87
N ASN A 192 -1.08 -16.58 1.84
CA ASN A 192 -0.95 -18.03 1.97
C ASN A 192 0.38 -18.40 2.63
N MET A 193 0.59 -19.68 2.95
CA MET A 193 1.79 -20.11 3.66
C MET A 193 3.07 -19.78 2.86
N LEU A 194 3.08 -20.00 1.55
CA LEU A 194 4.20 -19.61 0.69
C LEU A 194 4.53 -18.11 0.81
N ALA A 195 3.53 -17.23 0.70
CA ALA A 195 3.72 -15.78 0.81
C ALA A 195 4.19 -15.37 2.22
N ALA A 196 3.70 -16.04 3.26
CA ALA A 196 4.14 -15.80 4.64
C ALA A 196 5.62 -16.18 4.83
N VAL A 197 6.05 -17.35 4.36
CA VAL A 197 7.45 -17.80 4.40
C VAL A 197 8.35 -16.85 3.60
N LEU A 198 7.90 -16.40 2.43
CA LEU A 198 8.64 -15.45 1.62
C LEU A 198 8.81 -14.10 2.33
N LEU A 199 7.77 -13.61 3.00
CA LEU A 199 7.83 -12.39 3.80
C LEU A 199 8.81 -12.52 4.97
N LEU A 200 8.82 -13.68 5.64
CA LEU A 200 9.79 -13.99 6.70
C LEU A 200 11.22 -14.04 6.18
N ALA A 201 11.46 -14.62 5.01
CA ALA A 201 12.77 -14.63 4.39
C ALA A 201 13.27 -13.21 4.08
N VAL A 202 12.41 -12.36 3.53
CA VAL A 202 12.70 -10.93 3.31
C VAL A 202 13.02 -10.22 4.64
N ALA A 203 12.23 -10.47 5.68
CA ALA A 203 12.44 -9.90 7.00
C ALA A 203 13.81 -10.27 7.59
N VAL A 204 14.18 -11.56 7.52
CA VAL A 204 15.48 -12.07 7.99
C VAL A 204 16.63 -11.43 7.23
N LEU A 205 16.53 -11.32 5.89
CA LEU A 205 17.56 -10.67 5.08
C LEU A 205 17.73 -9.19 5.44
N MET A 206 16.64 -8.46 5.69
CA MET A 206 16.70 -7.06 6.12
C MET A 206 17.35 -6.90 7.49
N LEU A 207 17.00 -7.76 8.46
CA LEU A 207 17.61 -7.78 9.79
C LEU A 207 19.11 -8.12 9.71
N ALA A 208 19.47 -9.16 8.97
CA ALA A 208 20.86 -9.56 8.75
C ALA A 208 21.67 -8.45 8.06
N ALA A 209 21.09 -7.78 7.05
CA ALA A 209 21.72 -6.64 6.39
C ALA A 209 21.99 -5.48 7.37
N ALA A 210 21.07 -5.20 8.28
CA ALA A 210 21.22 -4.15 9.29
C ALA A 210 22.33 -4.48 10.31
N VAL A 211 22.43 -5.76 10.74
CA VAL A 211 23.42 -6.23 11.72
C VAL A 211 24.81 -6.34 11.10
N VAL A 212 24.93 -7.06 9.98
CA VAL A 212 26.21 -7.36 9.30
C VAL A 212 26.68 -6.16 8.45
N ARG A 213 25.82 -5.16 8.23
CA ARG A 213 26.10 -3.95 7.43
C ARG A 213 26.48 -4.32 5.98
N ALA A 214 25.82 -5.36 5.47
CA ALA A 214 26.03 -5.93 4.15
C ALA A 214 24.93 -5.47 3.18
N ARG A 215 25.27 -4.51 2.32
CA ARG A 215 24.37 -4.00 1.29
C ARG A 215 23.83 -5.08 0.33
N PRO A 216 24.61 -6.11 -0.07
CA PRO A 216 24.09 -7.16 -0.93
C PRO A 216 22.87 -7.87 -0.35
N LEU A 217 22.82 -8.11 0.97
CA LEU A 217 21.67 -8.73 1.62
C LEU A 217 20.40 -7.89 1.51
N ALA A 218 20.52 -6.56 1.68
CA ALA A 218 19.39 -5.65 1.48
C ALA A 218 18.93 -5.62 0.01
N MET A 219 19.85 -5.70 -0.95
CA MET A 219 19.49 -5.77 -2.38
C MET A 219 18.76 -7.07 -2.72
N ILE A 220 19.22 -8.21 -2.19
CA ILE A 220 18.55 -9.50 -2.38
C ILE A 220 17.14 -9.45 -1.77
N ALA A 221 16.98 -8.90 -0.56
CA ALA A 221 15.67 -8.70 0.05
C ALA A 221 14.75 -7.85 -0.83
N ALA A 222 15.26 -6.75 -1.38
CA ALA A 222 14.52 -5.87 -2.28
C ALA A 222 14.09 -6.60 -3.56
N THR A 223 14.97 -7.37 -4.18
CA THR A 223 14.67 -8.12 -5.41
C THR A 223 13.60 -9.18 -5.16
N ILE A 224 13.71 -9.95 -4.07
CA ILE A 224 12.71 -10.95 -3.70
C ILE A 224 11.35 -10.30 -3.44
N ALA A 225 11.33 -9.22 -2.66
CA ALA A 225 10.10 -8.51 -2.34
C ALA A 225 9.45 -7.88 -3.59
N ALA A 226 10.25 -7.29 -4.49
CA ALA A 226 9.74 -6.72 -5.74
C ALA A 226 9.14 -7.81 -6.65
N ALA A 227 9.82 -8.96 -6.77
CA ALA A 227 9.32 -10.09 -7.53
C ALA A 227 8.02 -10.66 -6.94
N ALA A 228 7.92 -10.73 -5.60
CA ALA A 228 6.71 -11.15 -4.90
C ALA A 228 5.53 -10.21 -5.19
N ALA A 229 5.75 -8.90 -5.06
CA ALA A 229 4.72 -7.89 -5.34
C ALA A 229 4.25 -7.95 -6.81
N LEU A 230 5.19 -8.02 -7.76
CA LEU A 230 4.88 -8.13 -9.18
C LEU A 230 4.09 -9.41 -9.47
N SER A 231 4.51 -10.53 -8.88
CA SER A 231 3.82 -11.82 -9.01
C SER A 231 2.38 -11.76 -8.53
N ILE A 232 2.12 -11.09 -7.39
CA ILE A 232 0.75 -10.89 -6.88
C ILE A 232 -0.06 -10.05 -7.89
N TYR A 233 0.47 -8.93 -8.38
CA TYR A 233 -0.22 -8.10 -9.38
C TYR A 233 -0.56 -8.84 -10.67
N LEU A 234 0.35 -9.66 -11.18
CA LEU A 234 0.14 -10.47 -12.38
C LEU A 234 -0.92 -11.57 -12.19
N GLN A 235 -1.16 -11.98 -10.94
CA GLN A 235 -2.13 -13.00 -10.55
C GLN A 235 -3.49 -12.43 -10.11
N LEU A 236 -3.62 -11.11 -9.93
CA LEU A 236 -4.89 -10.51 -9.53
C LEU A 236 -5.99 -10.84 -10.54
N GLY A 237 -7.17 -11.20 -10.02
CA GLY A 237 -8.32 -11.59 -10.83
C GLY A 237 -8.31 -13.05 -11.31
N ARG A 238 -7.25 -13.84 -11.03
CA ARG A 238 -7.18 -15.26 -11.42
C ARG A 238 -7.81 -16.19 -10.38
N THR A 239 -8.37 -17.31 -10.86
CA THR A 239 -8.96 -18.38 -10.05
C THR A 239 -7.94 -19.39 -9.52
N GLU A 240 -6.71 -19.36 -10.00
CA GLU A 240 -5.60 -20.15 -9.47
C GLU A 240 -4.41 -19.23 -9.25
N VAL A 241 -3.93 -19.21 -8.00
CA VAL A 241 -2.79 -18.39 -7.59
C VAL A 241 -1.86 -19.26 -6.76
N TRP A 242 -0.56 -19.13 -7.00
CA TRP A 242 0.47 -19.86 -6.28
C TRP A 242 1.04 -19.00 -5.14
N LEU A 243 1.22 -17.70 -5.40
CA LEU A 243 1.55 -16.71 -4.37
C LEU A 243 0.27 -15.97 -3.98
N GLY A 244 -0.34 -16.41 -2.89
CA GLY A 244 -1.61 -15.88 -2.40
C GLY A 244 -1.44 -14.47 -1.85
N GLY A 245 -2.33 -13.57 -2.25
CA GLY A 245 -2.36 -12.21 -1.76
C GLY A 245 -3.33 -11.31 -2.50
N ASN A 246 -3.55 -10.14 -1.91
CA ASN A 246 -4.38 -9.08 -2.44
C ASN A 246 -3.51 -7.81 -2.68
N PRO A 247 -4.07 -6.72 -3.20
CA PRO A 247 -3.31 -5.48 -3.41
C PRO A 247 -2.60 -4.94 -2.16
N SER A 248 -3.18 -5.11 -0.95
CA SER A 248 -2.52 -4.72 0.30
C SER A 248 -1.31 -5.59 0.60
N THR A 249 -1.39 -6.90 0.34
CA THR A 249 -0.24 -7.84 0.42
C THR A 249 0.90 -7.37 -0.48
N ALA A 250 0.58 -7.03 -1.74
CA ALA A 250 1.56 -6.52 -2.69
C ALA A 250 2.17 -5.19 -2.22
N ALA A 251 1.36 -4.27 -1.67
CA ALA A 251 1.84 -3.01 -1.11
C ALA A 251 2.83 -3.20 0.05
N VAL A 252 2.63 -4.21 0.92
CA VAL A 252 3.59 -4.53 1.99
C VAL A 252 4.93 -5.01 1.42
N PHE A 253 4.91 -5.87 0.39
CA PHE A 253 6.14 -6.27 -0.30
C PHE A 253 6.83 -5.09 -1.03
N ILE A 254 6.05 -4.16 -1.60
CA ILE A 254 6.62 -2.92 -2.18
C ILE A 254 7.24 -2.05 -1.07
N CYS A 255 6.62 -1.94 0.11
CA CYS A 255 7.23 -1.24 1.24
C CYS A 255 8.58 -1.85 1.61
N ALA A 256 8.68 -3.19 1.69
CA ALA A 256 9.93 -3.89 1.96
C ALA A 256 11.00 -3.55 0.90
N THR A 257 10.61 -3.55 -0.38
CA THR A 257 11.48 -3.13 -1.50
C THR A 257 11.99 -1.70 -1.32
N VAL A 258 11.09 -0.74 -1.10
CA VAL A 258 11.42 0.68 -0.97
C VAL A 258 12.35 0.92 0.22
N ILE A 259 12.10 0.26 1.35
CA ILE A 259 12.95 0.38 2.54
C ILE A 259 14.32 -0.24 2.31
N ALA A 260 14.37 -1.45 1.75
CA ALA A 260 15.63 -2.14 1.52
C ALA A 260 16.55 -1.39 0.53
N LEU A 261 15.97 -0.72 -0.48
CA LEU A 261 16.71 0.16 -1.40
C LEU A 261 17.04 1.53 -0.78
N GLY A 262 16.13 2.07 0.03
CA GLY A 262 16.21 3.39 0.64
C GLY A 262 17.20 3.47 1.80
N ALA A 263 17.37 2.39 2.56
CA ALA A 263 18.24 2.27 3.73
C ALA A 263 19.74 2.15 3.36
N ARG A 264 20.31 3.21 2.80
CA ARG A 264 21.76 3.34 2.52
C ARG A 264 22.32 4.66 3.08
N PRO A 265 23.65 4.82 3.26
CA PRO A 265 24.63 3.74 3.40
C PRO A 265 24.38 2.93 4.69
N LEU A 266 24.91 1.70 4.78
CA LEU A 266 24.83 0.86 5.99
C LEU A 266 26.12 0.91 6.84
N ARG A 267 27.18 1.48 6.27
CA ARG A 267 28.48 1.71 6.91
C ARG A 267 28.71 3.22 7.02
N VAL A 268 29.37 3.64 8.09
CA VAL A 268 29.86 5.01 8.24
C VAL A 268 31.05 5.15 7.29
N SER A 269 31.09 6.22 6.49
CA SER A 269 32.29 6.55 5.71
C SER A 269 33.39 6.95 6.68
N SER A 270 34.46 6.17 6.71
CA SER A 270 35.73 6.50 7.38
C SER A 270 36.44 7.63 6.68
#